data_AF-A0A7C9RTH8-F1
#
_entry.id   AF-A0A7C9RTH8-F1
#
_cell.length_a   1.000
_cell.length_b   1.000
_cell.length_c   1.000
_cell.angle_alpha   90.00
_cell.angle_beta   90.00
_cell.angle_gamma   90.00
#
_symmetry.space_group_name_H-M   'P 1'
#
loop_
_entity.id
_entity.type
_entity.pdbx_description
1 polymer ?
#
loop_
_entity_poly.entity_id
_entity_poly.type
_entity_poly.pdbx_seq_one_letter_code
_entity_poly.pdbx_strand_id
1 'polypeptide(L)'
;MRMVPLQWASLVVIFLDAVVIAFGFVTGSALLPRSANLVLVVISMALMVATLVFARGTFNFENPTLTAWAVAVAVIAFFGGVFLFAYPLLTDANTGSFEQENGKYQESKDGVVVRELTEEQYDAGLAANQRQSAGLALAFAGGVLAYAGIRYRK
;
A
#
# COMPACT_ATOMS: atom_id res chain seq x y z
N MET A 1 -24.84 -7.46 -10.03
CA MET A 1 -23.64 -8.14 -10.57
C MET A 1 -22.83 -8.67 -9.39
N ARG A 2 -22.45 -9.95 -9.39
CA ARG A 2 -21.72 -10.57 -8.27
C ARG A 2 -20.22 -10.42 -8.53
N MET A 3 -19.51 -9.71 -7.66
CA MET A 3 -18.07 -9.52 -7.78
C MET A 3 -17.33 -10.87 -7.72
N VAL A 4 -16.24 -10.97 -8.46
CA VAL A 4 -15.34 -12.13 -8.46
C VAL A 4 -14.58 -12.20 -7.13
N PRO A 5 -14.26 -13.38 -6.57
CA PRO A 5 -13.51 -13.48 -5.31
C PRO A 5 -12.23 -12.63 -5.27
N LEU A 6 -11.54 -12.53 -6.42
CA LEU A 6 -10.33 -11.72 -6.58
C LEU A 6 -10.61 -10.20 -6.45
N GLN A 7 -11.72 -9.72 -7.02
CA GLN A 7 -12.15 -8.32 -6.91
C GLN A 7 -12.51 -7.99 -5.46
N TRP A 8 -13.21 -8.91 -4.78
CA TRP A 8 -13.55 -8.77 -3.37
C TRP A 8 -12.30 -8.72 -2.49
N ALA A 9 -11.34 -9.62 -2.72
CA ALA A 9 -10.06 -9.63 -2.01
C ALA A 9 -9.29 -8.31 -2.21
N SER A 10 -9.20 -7.80 -3.44
CA SER A 10 -8.56 -6.50 -3.69
C SER A 10 -9.27 -5.33 -3.01
N LEU A 11 -10.60 -5.36 -2.94
CA LEU A 11 -11.39 -4.29 -2.32
C LEU A 11 -11.19 -4.27 -0.80
N VAL A 12 -11.10 -5.45 -0.18
CA VAL A 12 -10.75 -5.58 1.25
C VAL A 12 -9.35 -5.02 1.51
N VAL A 13 -8.37 -5.35 0.68
CA VAL A 13 -7.00 -4.83 0.83
C VAL A 13 -6.95 -3.31 0.65
N ILE A 14 -7.61 -2.77 -0.38
CA ILE A 14 -7.74 -1.31 -0.57
C ILE A 14 -8.34 -0.64 0.65
N PHE A 15 -9.39 -1.22 1.24
CA PHE A 15 -10.02 -0.69 2.44
C PHE A 15 -9.08 -0.72 3.65
N LEU A 16 -8.38 -1.83 3.89
CA LEU A 16 -7.43 -1.95 4.99
C LEU A 16 -6.27 -0.95 4.84
N ASP A 17 -5.70 -0.84 3.64
CA ASP A 17 -4.61 0.11 3.36
C ASP A 17 -5.08 1.56 3.56
N ALA A 18 -6.30 1.89 3.11
CA ALA A 18 -6.87 3.22 3.32
C ALA A 18 -7.06 3.56 4.81
N VAL A 19 -7.52 2.59 5.63
CA VAL A 19 -7.65 2.76 7.09
C VAL A 19 -6.29 2.99 7.73
N VAL A 20 -5.28 2.19 7.37
CA VAL A 20 -3.91 2.33 7.87
C VAL A 20 -3.33 3.70 7.53
N ILE A 21 -3.50 4.14 6.29
CA ILE A 21 -3.02 5.44 5.82
C ILE A 21 -3.73 6.57 6.58
N ALA A 22 -5.07 6.54 6.62
CA ALA A 22 -5.86 7.58 7.27
C ALA A 22 -5.53 7.69 8.76
N PHE A 23 -5.43 6.55 9.45
CA PHE A 23 -5.08 6.54 10.87
C PHE A 23 -3.66 7.04 11.12
N GLY A 24 -2.71 6.62 10.27
CA GLY A 24 -1.34 7.12 10.34
C GLY A 24 -1.29 8.65 10.22
N PHE A 25 -2.07 9.25 9.30
CA PHE A 25 -2.16 10.70 9.16
C PHE A 25 -2.82 11.41 10.35
N VAL A 26 -3.87 10.82 10.93
CA VAL A 26 -4.62 11.42 12.05
C VAL A 26 -3.86 11.35 13.37
N THR A 27 -3.24 10.21 13.66
CA THR A 27 -2.62 9.96 14.96
C THR A 27 -1.13 10.27 15.01
N GLY A 28 -0.48 10.38 13.84
CA GLY A 28 0.96 10.54 13.77
C GLY A 28 1.76 9.30 14.15
N SER A 29 1.10 8.20 14.56
CA SER A 29 1.73 6.95 14.98
C SER A 29 1.41 5.80 14.03
N ALA A 30 2.27 4.78 14.04
CA ALA A 30 2.07 3.59 13.23
C ALA A 30 0.94 2.73 13.82
N LEU A 31 -0.09 2.44 13.03
CA LEU A 31 -1.21 1.58 13.44
C LEU A 31 -0.80 0.10 13.52
N LEU A 32 0.14 -0.33 12.67
CA LEU A 32 0.52 -1.74 12.58
C LEU A 32 2.02 -1.93 12.83
N PRO A 33 2.41 -3.05 13.45
CA PRO A 33 3.82 -3.43 13.51
C PRO A 33 4.39 -3.61 12.10
N ARG A 34 5.67 -3.29 11.94
CA ARG A 34 6.39 -3.33 10.65
C ARG A 34 6.21 -4.66 9.88
N SER A 35 6.13 -5.77 10.61
CA SER A 35 5.89 -7.11 10.04
C SER A 35 4.51 -7.25 9.40
N ALA A 36 3.44 -6.77 10.04
CA ALA A 36 2.08 -6.84 9.50
C ALA A 36 1.90 -5.97 8.25
N ASN A 37 2.57 -4.82 8.23
CA ASN A 37 2.60 -3.93 7.08
C ASN A 37 3.39 -4.53 5.88
N LEU A 38 4.51 -5.23 6.15
CA LEU A 38 5.22 -6.00 5.12
C LEU A 38 4.35 -7.13 4.56
N VAL A 39 3.59 -7.81 5.42
CA VAL A 39 2.64 -8.85 4.99
C VAL A 39 1.57 -8.26 4.06
N LEU A 40 1.02 -7.08 4.34
CA LEU A 40 0.07 -6.41 3.44
C LEU A 40 0.68 -6.15 2.06
N VAL A 41 1.89 -5.60 1.98
CA VAL A 41 2.60 -5.40 0.70
C VAL A 41 2.78 -6.72 -0.05
N VAL A 42 3.21 -7.77 0.63
CA VAL A 42 3.41 -9.10 0.02
C VAL A 42 2.09 -9.66 -0.48
N ILE A 43 0.99 -9.51 0.28
CA ILE A 43 -0.35 -9.95 -0.14
C ILE A 43 -0.82 -9.17 -1.36
N SER A 44 -0.67 -7.84 -1.39
CA SER A 44 -1.05 -7.01 -2.54
C SER A 44 -0.25 -7.37 -3.79
N MET A 45 1.06 -7.64 -3.64
CA MET A 45 1.91 -8.08 -4.73
C MET A 45 1.54 -9.49 -5.20
N ALA A 46 1.25 -10.41 -4.26
CA ALA A 46 0.77 -11.75 -4.58
C ALA A 46 -0.58 -11.72 -5.30
N LEU A 47 -1.50 -10.82 -4.90
CA LEU A 47 -2.76 -10.58 -5.61
C LEU A 47 -2.50 -10.04 -7.01
N MET A 48 -1.55 -9.12 -7.20
CA MET A 48 -1.16 -8.64 -8.52
C MET A 48 -0.61 -9.76 -9.40
N VAL A 49 0.33 -10.55 -8.90
CA VAL A 49 0.91 -11.68 -9.64
C VAL A 49 -0.15 -12.74 -9.93
N ALA A 50 -0.98 -13.11 -8.95
CA ALA A 50 -2.09 -14.04 -9.13
C ALA A 50 -3.07 -13.52 -10.19
N THR A 51 -3.38 -12.22 -10.16
CA THR A 51 -4.19 -11.59 -11.20
C THR A 51 -3.50 -11.75 -12.54
N LEU A 52 -2.25 -11.35 -12.72
CA LEU A 52 -1.54 -11.48 -14.00
C LEU A 52 -1.42 -12.93 -14.50
N VAL A 53 -1.14 -13.88 -13.61
CA VAL A 53 -0.90 -15.29 -13.94
C VAL A 53 -2.20 -16.03 -14.24
N PHE A 54 -3.22 -15.88 -13.39
CA PHE A 54 -4.52 -16.53 -13.59
C PHE A 54 -5.39 -15.80 -14.61
N ALA A 55 -5.07 -14.53 -14.91
CA ALA A 55 -5.86 -13.74 -15.84
C ALA A 55 -5.48 -13.84 -17.32
N ARG A 56 -4.93 -14.97 -17.78
CA ARG A 56 -4.68 -15.24 -19.20
C ARG A 56 -5.95 -15.08 -20.08
N GLY A 57 -6.10 -13.99 -20.84
CA GLY A 57 -7.25 -13.75 -21.73
C GLY A 57 -7.24 -12.37 -22.40
N THR A 58 -8.19 -12.13 -23.31
CA THR A 58 -8.33 -10.86 -24.06
C THR A 58 -9.00 -9.75 -23.22
N PHE A 59 -8.62 -8.50 -23.47
CA PHE A 59 -9.19 -7.32 -22.83
C PHE A 59 -10.51 -6.93 -23.49
N ASN A 60 -11.53 -6.54 -22.70
CA ASN A 60 -12.76 -5.97 -23.24
C ASN A 60 -13.10 -4.67 -22.52
N PHE A 61 -12.76 -3.56 -23.19
CA PHE A 61 -13.05 -2.21 -22.71
C PHE A 61 -14.49 -1.77 -23.01
N GLU A 62 -15.21 -2.46 -23.90
CA GLU A 62 -16.59 -2.11 -24.31
C GLU A 62 -17.62 -2.54 -23.28
N ASN A 63 -17.38 -3.65 -22.57
CA ASN A 63 -18.25 -4.17 -21.51
C ASN A 63 -17.44 -4.48 -20.24
N PRO A 64 -16.99 -3.45 -19.50
CA PRO A 64 -16.28 -3.66 -18.25
C PRO A 64 -17.17 -4.40 -17.24
N THR A 65 -16.58 -5.39 -16.58
CA THR A 65 -17.27 -6.17 -15.53
C THR A 65 -17.40 -5.39 -14.21
N LEU A 66 -16.64 -4.30 -14.07
CA LEU A 66 -16.74 -3.38 -12.95
C LEU A 66 -17.72 -2.25 -13.25
N THR A 67 -18.51 -1.91 -12.24
CA THR A 67 -19.32 -0.69 -12.20
C THR A 67 -18.41 0.54 -12.21
N ALA A 68 -18.88 1.65 -12.80
CA ALA A 68 -18.10 2.89 -12.95
C ALA A 68 -17.48 3.39 -11.63
N TRP A 69 -18.20 3.27 -10.51
CA TRP A 69 -17.68 3.64 -9.19
C TRP A 69 -16.49 2.79 -8.76
N ALA A 70 -16.46 1.50 -9.10
CA ALA A 70 -15.38 0.61 -8.72
C ALA A 70 -14.12 0.85 -9.56
N VAL A 71 -14.29 1.29 -10.82
CA VAL A 71 -13.20 1.82 -11.65
C VAL A 71 -12.62 3.08 -11.02
N ALA A 72 -13.47 4.02 -10.57
CA ALA A 72 -12.99 5.22 -9.88
C ALA A 72 -12.19 4.88 -8.62
N VAL A 73 -12.67 3.94 -7.79
CA VAL A 73 -11.94 3.46 -6.60
C VAL A 73 -10.60 2.85 -6.98
N ALA A 74 -10.56 2.01 -8.02
CA ALA A 74 -9.32 1.38 -8.48
C ALA A 74 -8.28 2.40 -8.96
N VAL A 75 -8.71 3.42 -9.72
CA VAL A 75 -7.86 4.51 -10.20
C VAL A 75 -7.34 5.34 -9.03
N ILE A 76 -8.21 5.74 -8.10
CA ILE A 76 -7.82 6.50 -6.91
C ILE A 76 -6.83 5.70 -6.04
N ALA A 77 -7.09 4.42 -5.82
CA ALA A 77 -6.19 3.54 -5.08
C ALA A 77 -4.84 3.39 -5.78
N PHE A 78 -4.84 3.19 -7.10
CA PHE A 78 -3.61 3.07 -7.89
C PHE A 78 -2.76 4.35 -7.81
N PHE A 79 -3.31 5.48 -8.24
CA PHE A 79 -2.55 6.74 -8.29
C PHE A 79 -2.27 7.33 -6.90
N GLY A 80 -3.22 7.21 -5.97
CA GLY A 80 -3.03 7.63 -4.58
C GLY A 80 -1.96 6.80 -3.88
N GLY A 81 -1.95 5.48 -4.10
CA GLY A 81 -0.92 4.58 -3.59
C GLY A 81 0.47 4.89 -4.17
N VAL A 82 0.57 5.08 -5.48
CA VAL A 82 1.82 5.47 -6.16
C VAL A 82 2.33 6.80 -5.62
N PHE A 83 1.45 7.80 -5.44
CA PHE A 83 1.83 9.10 -4.90
C PHE A 83 2.38 8.97 -3.47
N LEU A 84 1.69 8.24 -2.60
CA LEU A 84 2.12 8.04 -1.21
C LEU A 84 3.43 7.25 -1.10
N PHE A 85 3.69 6.35 -2.05
CA PHE A 85 4.95 5.61 -2.12
C PHE A 85 6.11 6.47 -2.67
N ALA A 86 5.86 7.23 -3.75
CA ALA A 86 6.88 7.99 -4.46
C ALA A 86 7.23 9.31 -3.76
N TYR A 87 6.27 9.96 -3.09
CA TYR A 87 6.50 11.26 -2.45
C TYR A 87 7.65 11.24 -1.42
N PRO A 88 7.75 10.27 -0.49
CA PRO A 88 8.89 10.18 0.43
C PRO A 88 10.22 9.90 -0.27
N LEU A 89 10.22 9.15 -1.37
CA LEU A 89 11.42 8.88 -2.18
C LEU A 89 11.92 10.14 -2.90
N LEU A 90 11.01 11.01 -3.33
CA LEU A 90 11.34 12.26 -4.03
C LEU A 90 11.73 13.39 -3.07
N THR A 91 11.40 13.27 -1.78
CA THR A 91 11.62 14.31 -0.77
C THR A 91 12.73 13.97 0.23
N ASP A 92 13.46 12.86 0.00
CA ASP A 92 14.50 12.32 0.90
C ASP A 92 14.03 12.09 2.35
N ALA A 93 12.72 12.11 2.59
CA ALA A 93 12.15 12.19 3.94
C ALA A 93 12.28 10.90 4.77
N ASN A 94 12.69 9.76 4.17
CA ASN A 94 12.58 8.42 4.79
C ASN A 94 13.70 7.44 4.37
N THR A 95 14.95 7.88 4.21
CA THR A 95 16.07 6.97 3.87
C THR A 95 16.73 6.29 5.08
N GLY A 96 16.26 6.54 6.31
CA GLY A 96 16.78 5.93 7.54
C GLY A 96 16.06 4.64 7.95
N SER A 97 16.81 3.69 8.50
CA SER A 97 16.30 2.61 9.33
C SER A 97 16.13 3.09 10.77
N PHE A 98 14.94 2.86 11.33
CA PHE A 98 14.64 3.22 12.71
C PHE A 98 14.89 2.01 13.61
N GLU A 99 15.80 2.15 14.57
CA GLU A 99 16.16 1.10 15.51
C GLU A 99 16.02 1.62 16.94
N GLN A 100 15.56 0.74 17.83
CA GLN A 100 15.52 0.99 19.26
C GLN A 100 16.59 0.13 19.92
N GLU A 101 17.68 0.73 20.36
CA GLU A 101 18.80 0.02 20.99
C GLU A 101 19.09 0.62 22.37
N ASN A 102 19.13 -0.22 23.41
CA ASN A 102 19.40 0.17 24.80
C ASN A 102 18.54 1.32 25.34
N GLY A 103 17.25 1.36 24.95
CA GLY A 103 16.30 2.40 25.40
C GLY A 103 16.47 3.76 24.71
N LYS A 104 17.34 3.85 23.69
CA LYS A 104 17.47 5.02 22.83
C LYS A 104 16.81 4.76 21.48
N TYR A 105 16.08 5.76 20.98
CA TYR A 105 15.50 5.73 19.64
C TYR A 105 16.53 6.31 18.67
N GLN A 106 16.87 5.59 17.61
CA GLN A 106 17.95 5.97 16.70
C GLN A 106 17.49 5.86 15.25
N GLU A 107 17.96 6.83 14.45
CA GLU A 107 17.92 6.77 13.00
C GLU A 107 19.29 6.32 12.50
N SER A 108 19.34 5.17 11.85
CA SER A 108 20.53 4.60 11.24
C SER A 108 20.42 4.63 9.72
N LYS A 109 21.42 5.17 9.03
CA LYS A 109 21.51 5.19 7.56
C LYS A 109 22.74 4.37 7.18
N ASP A 110 22.55 3.39 6.31
CA ASP A 110 23.60 2.46 5.87
C ASP A 110 24.38 1.79 7.02
N GLY A 111 23.70 1.49 8.12
CA GLY A 111 24.28 0.84 9.31
C GLY A 111 25.04 1.78 10.25
N VAL A 112 25.01 3.09 9.99
CA VAL A 112 25.60 4.12 10.87
C VAL A 112 24.49 4.92 11.53
N VAL A 113 24.55 5.03 12.85
CA VAL A 113 23.65 5.88 13.64
C VAL A 113 23.88 7.34 13.25
N VAL A 114 22.91 7.93 12.57
CA VAL A 114 22.96 9.32 12.09
C VAL A 114 22.42 10.26 13.15
N ARG A 115 21.42 9.82 13.92
CA ARG A 115 20.72 10.69 14.87
C ARG A 115 20.04 9.92 16.01
N GLU A 116 20.16 10.43 17.24
CA GLU A 116 19.26 10.05 18.34
C GLU A 116 17.94 10.80 18.20
N LEU A 117 16.83 10.07 18.21
CA LEU A 117 15.47 10.58 18.08
C LEU A 117 14.79 10.65 19.45
N THR A 118 13.85 11.57 19.60
CA THR A 118 12.85 11.45 20.67
C THR A 118 11.83 10.37 20.33
N GLU A 119 11.10 9.86 21.33
CA GLU A 119 10.03 8.88 21.12
C GLU A 119 8.99 9.37 20.10
N GLU A 120 8.58 10.63 20.20
CA GLU A 120 7.64 11.24 19.24
C GLU A 120 8.19 11.30 17.80
N GLN A 121 9.49 11.57 17.63
CA GLN A 121 10.12 11.60 16.31
C GLN A 121 10.26 10.20 15.72
N TYR A 122 10.52 9.21 16.57
CA TYR A 122 10.59 7.81 16.19
C TYR A 122 9.23 7.28 15.73
N ASP A 123 8.16 7.55 16.48
CA ASP A 123 6.80 7.15 16.12
C ASP A 123 6.32 7.81 14.83
N ALA A 124 6.62 9.09 14.64
CA ALA A 124 6.33 9.80 13.41
C ALA A 124 7.07 9.21 12.20
N GLY A 125 8.34 8.83 12.37
CA GLY A 125 9.15 8.16 11.34
C GLY A 125 8.60 6.77 10.99
N LEU A 126 8.23 5.98 11.99
CA LEU A 126 7.56 4.68 11.78
C LEU A 126 6.23 4.83 11.06
N ALA A 127 5.42 5.83 11.44
CA ALA A 127 4.15 6.11 10.78
C ALA A 127 4.35 6.51 9.32
N ALA A 128 5.35 7.35 9.02
CA ALA A 128 5.67 7.75 7.65
C ALA A 128 6.14 6.56 6.80
N ASN A 129 6.99 5.69 7.34
CA ASN A 129 7.43 4.47 6.65
C ASN A 129 6.25 3.51 6.42
N GLN A 130 5.35 3.39 7.40
CA GLN A 130 4.13 2.60 7.24
C GLN A 130 3.21 3.15 6.14
N ARG A 131 3.04 4.47 6.06
CA ARG A 131 2.25 5.10 4.99
C ARG A 131 2.86 4.84 3.62
N GLN A 132 4.19 4.84 3.52
CA GLN A 132 4.89 4.58 2.26
C GLN A 132 4.62 3.17 1.74
N SER A 133 4.79 2.16 2.59
CA SER A 133 4.54 0.76 2.23
C SER A 133 3.05 0.46 2.04
N ALA A 134 2.17 1.03 2.86
CA ALA A 134 0.72 0.93 2.66
C ALA A 134 0.30 1.60 1.35
N GLY A 135 0.94 2.69 0.95
CA GLY A 135 0.77 3.31 -0.36
C GLY A 135 1.14 2.36 -1.50
N LEU A 136 2.25 1.63 -1.38
CA LEU A 136 2.64 0.61 -2.37
C LEU A 136 1.62 -0.54 -2.43
N ALA A 137 1.17 -1.03 -1.28
CA ALA A 137 0.14 -2.06 -1.20
C ALA A 137 -1.17 -1.62 -1.86
N LEU A 138 -1.60 -0.38 -1.58
CA LEU A 138 -2.79 0.25 -2.14
C LEU A 138 -2.68 0.39 -3.67
N ALA A 139 -1.49 0.76 -4.16
CA ALA A 139 -1.22 0.88 -5.58
C ALA A 139 -1.43 -0.47 -6.30
N PHE A 140 -0.83 -1.53 -5.77
CA PHE A 140 -0.97 -2.87 -6.33
C PHE A 140 -2.40 -3.39 -6.26
N ALA A 141 -3.10 -3.19 -5.15
CA ALA A 141 -4.49 -3.61 -4.99
C ALA A 141 -5.44 -2.83 -5.92
N GLY A 142 -5.22 -1.52 -6.11
CA GLY A 142 -5.92 -0.70 -7.09
C GLY A 142 -5.69 -1.17 -8.53
N GLY A 143 -4.44 -1.48 -8.88
CA GLY A 143 -4.08 -2.04 -10.18
C GLY A 143 -4.75 -3.39 -10.45
N VAL A 144 -4.79 -4.27 -9.43
CA VAL A 144 -5.51 -5.55 -9.49
C VAL A 144 -6.99 -5.36 -9.74
N LEU A 145 -7.63 -4.47 -8.99
CA LEU A 145 -9.06 -4.21 -9.13
C LEU A 145 -9.37 -3.71 -10.54
N ALA A 146 -8.64 -2.70 -11.02
CA ALA A 146 -8.80 -2.16 -12.37
C ALA A 146 -8.61 -3.25 -13.45
N TYR A 147 -7.53 -4.03 -13.34
CA TYR A 147 -7.22 -5.09 -14.29
C TYR A 147 -8.28 -6.20 -14.30
N ALA A 148 -8.74 -6.62 -13.12
CA ALA A 148 -9.79 -7.61 -12.97
C ALA A 148 -11.15 -7.13 -13.54
N GLY A 149 -11.37 -5.82 -13.64
CA GLY A 149 -12.61 -5.26 -14.18
C GLY A 149 -12.69 -5.15 -15.68
N ILE A 150 -11.57 -4.89 -16.35
CA ILE A 150 -11.49 -4.71 -17.80
C ILE A 150 -11.44 -6.07 -18.53
N ARG A 151 -11.28 -7.16 -17.79
CA ARG A 151 -11.18 -8.49 -18.38
C ARG A 151 -12.54 -9.14 -18.60
N TYR A 152 -12.69 -9.69 -19.81
CA TYR A 152 -13.82 -10.52 -20.21
C TYR A 152 -13.77 -11.88 -19.50
N ARG A 153 -14.85 -12.26 -18.81
CA ARG A 153 -15.13 -13.66 -18.51
C ARG A 153 -15.84 -14.25 -19.74
N LYS A 154 -15.20 -15.20 -20.42
CA LYS A 154 -15.96 -16.21 -21.14
C LYS A 154 -16.68 -17.09 -20.12
#